data_AF-A0AAU3TCY5-F1
#
_entry.id   AF-A0AAU3TCY5-F1
#
_cell.length_a   1.000
_cell.length_b   1.000
_cell.length_c   1.000
_cell.angle_alpha   90.00
_cell.angle_beta   90.00
_cell.angle_gamma   90.00
#
_symmetry.space_group_name_H-M   'P 1'
#
loop_
_entity.id
_entity.type
_entity.pdbx_description
1 polymer ?
#
loop_
_entity_poly.entity_id
_entity_poly.type
_entity_poly.pdbx_seq_one_letter_code
_entity_poly.pdbx_strand_id
1 'polypeptide(L)'
;MHTVLAVADCPNATPAVERITAALAGCTAEVVLVEVHDQAQAAEYGMAGSPTILFDGVDPFAPGGAAPSMSCRLYRDEDGTVSGAPSEAALREALAGTVLPQPAAPGDC
;
A
#
# COMPACT_ATOMS: atom_id res chain seq x y z
N MET A 1 -7.13 9.50 3.41
CA MET A 1 -6.15 9.25 4.49
C MET A 1 -5.44 7.96 4.15
N HIS A 2 -4.11 7.90 4.32
CA HIS A 2 -3.32 6.72 3.96
C HIS A 2 -2.71 6.09 5.21
N THR A 3 -2.63 4.77 5.23
CA THR A 3 -2.17 4.02 6.40
C THR A 3 -1.08 3.05 5.98
N VAL A 4 0.02 3.02 6.72
CA VAL A 4 1.06 2.01 6.60
C VAL A 4 0.91 1.08 7.78
N LEU A 5 0.59 -0.19 7.52
CA LEU A 5 0.52 -1.25 8.50
C LEU A 5 1.87 -1.96 8.52
N ALA A 6 2.54 -2.00 9.66
CA ALA A 6 3.81 -2.70 9.80
C ALA A 6 3.89 -3.43 11.13
N VAL A 7 4.63 -4.53 11.18
CA VAL A 7 4.96 -5.17 12.47
C VAL A 7 5.97 -4.34 13.25
N ALA A 8 6.03 -4.57 14.56
CA ALA A 8 7.06 -4.02 15.42
C ALA A 8 8.47 -4.29 14.84
N ASP A 9 9.32 -3.27 14.85
CA ASP A 9 10.71 -3.32 14.35
C ASP A 9 10.83 -3.69 12.85
N CYS A 10 9.79 -3.50 12.04
CA CYS A 10 9.89 -3.78 10.61
C CYS A 10 10.91 -2.85 9.93
N PRO A 11 12.01 -3.37 9.34
CA PRO A 11 13.04 -2.54 8.72
C PRO A 11 12.54 -1.79 7.48
N ASN A 12 11.41 -2.24 6.91
CA ASN A 12 10.81 -1.69 5.72
C ASN A 12 9.71 -0.65 6.02
N ALA A 13 9.36 -0.41 7.29
CA ALA A 13 8.32 0.56 7.65
C ALA A 13 8.71 2.00 7.28
N THR A 14 9.89 2.44 7.71
CA THR A 14 10.44 3.77 7.39
C THR A 14 10.52 4.02 5.88
N PRO A 15 11.16 3.16 5.05
CA PRO A 15 11.22 3.40 3.62
C PRO A 15 9.84 3.35 2.95
N ALA A 16 8.88 2.58 3.47
CA ALA A 16 7.51 2.62 2.96
C ALA A 16 6.85 3.98 3.20
N VAL A 17 6.98 4.54 4.42
CA VAL A 17 6.44 5.87 4.77
C VAL A 17 7.10 6.98 3.95
N GLU A 18 8.43 6.94 3.78
CA GLU A 18 9.16 7.92 2.98
C GLU A 18 8.69 7.90 1.52
N ARG A 19 8.55 6.71 0.93
CA ARG A 19 8.15 6.57 -0.48
C ARG A 19 6.70 6.99 -0.73
N ILE A 20 5.76 6.66 0.17
CA ILE A 20 4.38 7.17 0.01
C ILE A 20 4.33 8.67 0.20
N THR A 21 5.09 9.23 1.15
CA THR A 21 5.17 10.69 1.35
C THR A 21 5.73 11.38 0.11
N ALA A 22 6.77 10.82 -0.51
CA ALA A 22 7.34 11.32 -1.76
C ALA A 22 6.38 11.16 -2.96
N ALA A 23 5.60 10.08 -3.01
CA ALA A 23 4.57 9.86 -4.03
C ALA A 23 3.41 10.86 -3.89
N LEU A 24 3.10 11.28 -2.66
CA LEU A 24 2.07 12.26 -2.32
C LEU A 24 2.52 13.71 -2.47
N ALA A 25 3.78 13.98 -2.83
CA ALA A 25 4.31 15.34 -2.93
C ALA A 25 3.45 16.22 -3.87
N GLY A 26 2.59 17.06 -3.27
CA GLY A 26 1.58 17.88 -3.96
C GLY A 26 0.13 17.68 -3.49
N CYS A 27 -0.14 16.64 -2.69
CA CYS A 27 -1.44 16.34 -2.11
C CYS A 27 -1.41 16.55 -0.58
N THR A 28 -2.46 17.13 -0.01
CA THR A 28 -2.63 17.27 1.45
C THR A 28 -3.22 15.99 2.04
N ALA A 29 -2.51 14.87 1.88
CA ALA A 29 -2.94 13.59 2.43
C ALA A 29 -2.07 13.18 3.61
N GLU A 30 -2.71 12.77 4.70
CA GLU A 30 -2.03 12.29 5.90
C GLU A 30 -1.62 10.83 5.74
N VAL A 31 -0.39 10.51 6.16
CA VAL A 31 0.15 9.15 6.21
C VAL A 31 0.33 8.76 7.67
N VAL A 32 -0.37 7.72 8.10
CA VAL A 32 -0.32 7.21 9.47
C VAL A 32 0.37 5.86 9.47
N LEU A 33 1.40 5.69 10.31
CA LEU A 33 2.01 4.39 10.58
C LEU A 33 1.27 3.73 11.74
N VAL A 34 0.74 2.54 11.52
CA VAL A 34 0.08 1.71 12.52
C VAL A 34 0.91 0.45 12.73
N GLU A 35 1.29 0.23 13.99
CA GLU A 35 2.00 -0.97 14.39
C GLU A 35 1.00 -2.12 14.62
N VAL A 36 1.22 -3.23 13.95
CA VAL A 36 0.42 -4.45 14.04
C VAL A 36 1.20 -5.46 14.87
N HIS A 37 0.66 -5.88 16.02
CA HIS A 37 1.40 -6.72 16.97
C HIS A 37 1.07 -8.22 16.86
N ASP A 38 -0.07 -8.56 16.26
CA ASP A 38 -0.56 -9.94 16.21
C ASP A 38 -1.44 -10.19 14.97
N GLN A 39 -1.73 -11.46 14.71
CA GLN A 39 -2.47 -11.86 13.53
C GLN A 39 -3.95 -11.45 13.57
N ALA A 40 -4.53 -11.21 14.75
CA ALA A 40 -5.90 -10.71 14.83
C ALA A 40 -5.97 -9.27 14.34
N GLN A 41 -5.01 -8.42 14.75
CA GLN A 41 -4.86 -7.07 14.19
C GLN A 41 -4.57 -7.10 12.69
N ALA A 42 -3.69 -8.00 12.23
CA ALA A 42 -3.44 -8.15 10.79
C ALA A 42 -4.73 -8.49 10.01
N ALA A 43 -5.61 -9.33 10.56
CA ALA A 43 -6.89 -9.66 9.95
C ALA A 43 -7.88 -8.50 10.00
N GLU A 44 -7.94 -7.77 11.12
CA GLU A 44 -8.80 -6.60 11.29
C GLU A 44 -8.47 -5.48 10.30
N TYR A 45 -7.18 -5.20 10.12
CA TYR A 45 -6.71 -4.18 9.18
C TYR A 45 -6.52 -4.70 7.75
N GLY A 46 -6.66 -6.01 7.50
CA GLY A 46 -6.41 -6.60 6.18
C GLY A 46 -4.94 -6.56 5.76
N MET A 47 -4.00 -6.58 6.70
CA MET A 47 -2.56 -6.61 6.44
C MET A 47 -2.17 -7.94 5.78
N ALA A 48 -1.89 -7.94 4.48
CA ALA A 48 -1.42 -9.11 3.75
C ALA A 48 0.09 -9.38 3.90
N GLY A 49 0.78 -8.56 4.69
CA GLY A 49 2.19 -8.68 5.04
C GLY A 49 2.80 -7.32 5.40
N SER A 50 3.89 -7.32 6.15
CA SER A 50 4.55 -6.10 6.59
C SER A 50 5.60 -5.62 5.58
N PRO A 51 5.62 -4.34 5.19
CA PRO A 51 4.59 -3.33 5.39
C PRO A 51 3.45 -3.49 4.36
N THR A 52 2.21 -3.21 4.75
CA THR A 52 1.05 -3.05 3.85
C THR A 52 0.66 -1.58 3.80
N ILE A 53 0.37 -1.07 2.61
CA ILE A 53 -0.02 0.32 2.42
C ILE A 53 -1.48 0.35 2.00
N LEU A 54 -2.32 1.01 2.80
CA LEU A 54 -3.73 1.21 2.55
C LEU A 54 -3.97 2.64 2.07
N PHE A 55 -4.62 2.76 0.92
CA PHE A 55 -5.14 4.02 0.40
C PHE A 55 -6.64 4.07 0.67
N ASP A 56 -7.06 4.99 1.54
CA ASP A 56 -8.47 5.10 1.98
C ASP A 56 -9.07 3.76 2.45
N GLY A 57 -8.24 2.96 3.14
CA GLY A 57 -8.59 1.65 3.69
C GLY A 57 -8.44 0.47 2.72
N VAL A 58 -7.99 0.69 1.48
CA VAL A 58 -7.85 -0.35 0.46
C VAL A 58 -6.38 -0.60 0.12
N ASP A 59 -5.94 -1.86 0.09
CA ASP A 59 -4.59 -2.23 -0.40
C ASP A 59 -4.62 -2.40 -1.94
N PRO A 60 -4.03 -1.49 -2.73
CA PRO A 60 -4.01 -1.58 -4.19
C PRO A 60 -3.04 -2.65 -4.70
N PHE A 61 -2.15 -3.14 -3.83
CA PHE A 61 -1.17 -4.17 -4.19
C PHE A 61 -1.65 -5.57 -3.81
N ALA A 62 -2.77 -5.71 -3.09
CA ALA A 62 -3.27 -7.00 -2.64
C ALA A 62 -3.73 -7.82 -3.86
N PRO A 63 -3.19 -9.03 -4.09
CA PRO A 63 -3.85 -9.98 -4.96
C PRO A 63 -5.22 -10.30 -4.36
N GLY A 64 -6.28 -10.29 -5.19
CA GLY A 64 -7.65 -10.51 -4.71
C GLY A 64 -7.76 -11.76 -3.84
N GLY A 65 -8.15 -11.59 -2.57
CA GLY A 65 -8.26 -12.69 -1.61
C GLY A 65 -6.96 -13.02 -0.84
N ALA A 66 -5.99 -12.11 -0.80
CA ALA A 66 -4.79 -12.28 0.03
C ALA A 66 -5.18 -12.52 1.51
N ALA A 67 -4.62 -13.59 2.09
CA ALA A 67 -4.83 -13.89 3.50
C ALA A 67 -4.02 -12.91 4.38
N PRO A 68 -4.59 -12.47 5.52
CA PRO A 68 -3.86 -11.61 6.44
C PRO A 68 -2.64 -12.32 7.01
N SER A 69 -1.49 -11.63 7.02
CA SER A 69 -0.19 -12.19 7.31
C SER A 69 0.70 -11.19 8.05
N MET A 70 1.42 -11.67 9.05
CA MET A 70 2.44 -10.92 9.80
C MET A 70 3.83 -10.98 9.13
N SER A 71 3.97 -11.73 8.04
CA SER A 71 5.25 -11.94 7.35
C SER A 71 5.66 -10.73 6.52
N CYS A 72 6.95 -10.62 6.20
CA CYS A 72 7.44 -9.59 5.28
C CYS A 72 6.79 -9.72 3.91
N ARG A 73 6.26 -8.60 3.40
CA ARG A 73 5.75 -8.51 2.03
C ARG A 73 6.85 -8.05 1.10
N LEU A 74 6.94 -8.70 -0.05
CA LEU A 74 7.88 -8.34 -1.10
C LEU A 74 7.12 -7.72 -2.26
N TYR A 75 7.59 -6.57 -2.70
CA TYR A 75 7.08 -5.82 -3.82
C TYR A 75 8.07 -5.95 -4.96
N ARG A 76 7.54 -6.21 -6.16
CA ARG A 76 8.35 -6.26 -7.37
C ARG A 76 8.09 -5.00 -8.17
N ASP A 77 9.17 -4.32 -8.50
CA ASP A 77 9.14 -3.14 -9.35
C ASP A 77 9.21 -3.51 -10.85
N GLU A 78 8.93 -2.55 -11.74
CA GLU A 78 8.99 -2.75 -13.20
C GLU A 78 10.37 -3.20 -13.67
N ASP A 79 11.44 -2.71 -13.04
CA ASP A 79 12.82 -3.13 -13.31
C ASP A 79 13.13 -4.55 -12.81
N GLY A 80 12.15 -5.26 -12.24
CA GLY A 80 12.29 -6.60 -11.67
C GLY A 80 12.94 -6.62 -10.27
N THR A 81 13.31 -5.46 -9.74
CA THR A 81 13.86 -5.31 -8.39
C THR A 81 12.83 -5.73 -7.35
N VAL A 82 13.23 -6.57 -6.41
CA VAL A 82 12.39 -7.00 -5.29
C VAL A 82 12.80 -6.23 -4.05
N SER A 83 11.85 -5.53 -3.42
CA SER A 83 12.07 -4.74 -2.22
C SER A 83 10.98 -4.99 -1.19
N GLY A 84 11.28 -4.73 0.08
CA GLY A 84 10.30 -4.84 1.17
C GLY A 84 9.31 -3.67 1.22
N ALA A 85 9.38 -2.73 0.28
CA ALA A 85 8.40 -1.66 0.13
C ALA A 85 8.16 -1.41 -1.37
N PRO A 86 6.97 -0.94 -1.78
CA PRO A 86 6.71 -0.58 -3.17
C PRO A 86 7.55 0.64 -3.57
N SER A 87 7.77 0.80 -4.88
CA SER A 87 8.47 1.96 -5.43
C SER A 87 7.57 3.21 -5.45
N GLU A 88 8.18 4.39 -5.55
CA GLU A 88 7.44 5.65 -5.70
C GLU A 88 6.57 5.64 -6.96
N ALA A 89 7.05 5.04 -8.06
CA ALA A 89 6.28 4.92 -9.30
C ALA A 89 5.01 4.09 -9.10
N ALA A 90 5.14 2.89 -8.52
CA ALA A 90 4.00 2.02 -8.23
C ALA A 90 3.00 2.68 -7.25
N LEU A 91 3.48 3.46 -6.29
CA LEU A 91 2.64 4.23 -5.37
C LEU A 91 1.90 5.36 -6.09
N ARG A 92 2.56 6.09 -7.00
CA ARG A 92 1.93 7.13 -7.82
C ARG A 92 0.87 6.55 -8.74
N GLU A 93 1.13 5.42 -9.38
CA GLU A 93 0.15 4.73 -10.23
C GLU A 93 -1.06 4.26 -9.41
N ALA A 94 -0.83 3.68 -8.22
CA ALA A 94 -1.91 3.29 -7.32
C ALA A 94 -2.75 4.49 -6.83
N LEU A 95 -2.09 5.60 -6.50
CA LEU A 95 -2.76 6.86 -6.15
C LEU A 95 -3.58 7.41 -7.32
N ALA A 96 -3.02 7.40 -8.54
CA ALA A 96 -3.71 7.85 -9.74
C ALA A 96 -4.91 6.95 -10.09
N GLY A 97 -4.77 5.63 -9.94
CA GLY A 97 -5.86 4.66 -10.15
C GLY A 97 -6.96 4.75 -9.08
N THR A 98 -6.60 5.13 -7.85
CA THR A 98 -7.56 5.43 -6.77
C THR A 98 -8.27 6.77 -7.01
N VAL A 99 -7.64 7.70 -7.73
CA VAL A 99 -8.15 9.04 -8.10
C VAL A 99 -8.79 9.10 -9.49
N LEU A 100 -9.17 7.98 -10.10
CA LEU A 100 -10.01 8.03 -11.30
C LEU A 100 -11.49 8.16 -10.92
N PRO A 101 -12.22 9.23 -11.31
CA PRO A 101 -13.61 9.03 -11.68
C PRO A 101 -13.63 8.04 -12.84
N GLN A 102 -14.39 6.96 -12.68
CA GLN A 102 -14.70 5.96 -13.70
C GLN A 102 -14.77 6.62 -15.08
N PRO A 103 -13.93 6.25 -16.06
CA PRO A 103 -14.20 6.64 -17.44
C PRO A 103 -15.54 5.99 -17.80
N ALA A 104 -16.52 6.85 -18.10
CA ALA A 104 -17.77 6.44 -18.71
C ALA A 104 -17.44 5.50 -19.87
N ALA A 105 -18.10 4.34 -19.86
CA ALA A 105 -17.98 3.35 -20.92
C ALA A 105 -18.08 4.05 -22.30
N PRO A 106 -17.23 3.69 -23.27
CA PRO A 106 -17.59 3.95 -24.65
C PRO A 106 -18.85 3.12 -24.92
N GLY A 107 -19.95 3.81 -25.18
CA GLY A 107 -21.12 3.18 -25.77
C GLY A 107 -20.70 2.57 -27.11
N ASP A 108 -21.01 1.31 -27.29
CA ASP A 108 -21.02 0.68 -28.60
C ASP A 108 -22.47 0.64 -29.12
N CYS A 109 -22.57 0.94 -30.42
CA CYS A 109 -23.74 1.35 -31.19
C CYS A 109 -24.91 0.35 -31.23
#